data_AF-A0A094GR19-F1
#
_entry.id   AF-A0A094GR19-F1
#
_cell.length_a   1.000
_cell.length_b   1.000
_cell.length_c   1.000
_cell.angle_alpha   90.00
_cell.angle_beta   90.00
_cell.angle_gamma   90.00
#
_symmetry.space_group_name_H-M   'P 1'
#
loop_
_entity.id
_entity.type
_entity.pdbx_description
1 polymer ?
#
loop_
_entity_poly.entity_id
_entity_poly.type
_entity_poly.pdbx_seq_one_letter_code
_entity_poly.pdbx_strand_id
1 'polypeptide(L)'
;MEPPPTAGELGTSSPPSLTTPAPDSIDEKMANIEKEAATSVSTAQPQDHEQDVEPARERWNSSSTNITRYLQTLLAFLVMGVSDASLGALLPYIEEYYKINYTIVACMFLSPFAGYTLSAFMISKIHMRFGQVGIAVIAPICKIIAYVITCVHPPFPVIPVFFVLTGLGNGLEDGAWNAWVGNMENANELMGILHGAYGLGGAIGPLISTAMVTKGGLHWYTWYYVM
;
A
#
# COMPACT_ATOMS: atom_id res chain seq x y z
N MET A 1 35.64 -69.27 -82.32
CA MET A 1 37.03 -68.80 -82.22
C MET A 1 37.00 -67.52 -81.41
N GLU A 2 37.71 -67.52 -80.29
CA GLU A 2 37.98 -66.42 -79.35
C GLU A 2 38.41 -65.10 -80.03
N PRO A 3 38.31 -63.91 -79.38
CA PRO A 3 38.41 -63.71 -77.92
C PRO A 3 37.33 -62.82 -77.25
N PRO A 4 37.40 -62.70 -75.90
CA PRO A 4 36.47 -61.99 -75.01
C PRO A 4 37.10 -60.65 -74.50
N PRO A 5 36.81 -60.12 -73.29
CA PRO A 5 36.13 -58.83 -73.11
C PRO A 5 36.92 -57.81 -72.27
N THR A 6 36.50 -56.55 -72.20
CA THR A 6 36.43 -55.81 -70.91
C THR A 6 35.47 -54.61 -71.03
N ALA A 7 34.21 -54.82 -70.63
CA ALA A 7 33.34 -53.73 -70.22
C ALA A 7 33.74 -53.40 -68.78
N GLY A 8 34.51 -52.32 -68.60
CA GLY A 8 34.85 -51.78 -67.29
C GLY A 8 33.65 -51.06 -66.69
N GLU A 9 33.30 -51.48 -65.48
CA GLU A 9 32.13 -51.16 -64.69
C GLU A 9 31.76 -49.67 -64.61
N LEU A 10 30.46 -49.39 -64.78
CA LEU A 10 29.79 -48.20 -64.26
C LEU A 10 29.79 -48.30 -62.72
N GLY A 11 30.85 -47.75 -62.11
CA GLY A 11 30.87 -47.39 -60.70
C GLY A 11 29.86 -46.27 -60.45
N THR A 12 28.76 -46.61 -59.79
CA THR A 12 27.88 -45.64 -59.15
C THR A 12 28.52 -45.24 -57.82
N SER A 13 29.16 -44.07 -57.79
CA SER A 13 29.49 -43.42 -56.52
C SER A 13 29.30 -41.91 -56.68
N SER A 14 28.40 -41.40 -55.84
CA SER A 14 28.00 -40.01 -55.73
C SER A 14 29.21 -39.07 -55.60
N PRO A 15 29.16 -37.87 -56.20
CA PRO A 15 30.23 -36.90 -56.02
C PRO A 15 30.34 -36.50 -54.53
N PRO A 16 31.57 -36.36 -54.01
CA PRO A 16 31.82 -35.99 -52.63
C PRO A 16 31.46 -34.53 -52.37
N SER A 17 30.91 -34.27 -51.18
CA SER A 17 30.66 -32.94 -50.64
C SER A 17 31.89 -32.05 -50.76
N LEU A 18 31.82 -31.03 -51.62
CA LEU A 18 32.78 -29.94 -51.65
C LEU A 18 32.49 -29.04 -50.44
N THR A 19 33.27 -29.25 -49.39
CA THR A 19 33.52 -28.29 -48.32
C THR A 19 33.90 -26.94 -48.91
N THR A 20 33.05 -25.94 -48.73
CA THR A 20 33.40 -24.53 -48.90
C THR A 20 34.49 -24.17 -47.86
N PRO A 21 35.59 -23.49 -48.22
CA PRO A 21 36.51 -22.92 -47.25
C PRO A 21 35.81 -21.78 -46.48
N ALA A 22 36.24 -21.59 -45.24
CA ALA A 22 35.71 -20.60 -44.29
C ALA A 22 35.62 -19.17 -44.87
N PRO A 23 34.57 -18.39 -44.56
CA PRO A 23 34.55 -16.96 -44.84
C PRO A 23 35.53 -16.25 -43.89
N ASP A 24 36.70 -15.95 -44.45
CA ASP A 24 37.39 -14.67 -44.43
C ASP A 24 37.36 -13.80 -43.17
N SER A 25 38.54 -13.68 -42.58
CA SER A 25 39.08 -12.72 -41.59
C SER A 25 38.66 -11.23 -41.67
N ILE A 26 37.86 -10.84 -42.66
CA ILE A 26 37.36 -9.48 -42.84
C ILE A 26 36.14 -9.23 -41.95
N ASP A 27 35.23 -10.21 -41.83
CA ASP A 27 34.04 -10.07 -40.99
C ASP A 27 34.41 -10.03 -39.50
N GLU A 28 35.42 -10.81 -39.10
CA GLU A 28 35.95 -10.80 -37.73
C GLU A 28 36.72 -9.50 -37.43
N LYS A 29 37.40 -8.92 -38.43
CA LYS A 29 38.01 -7.58 -38.30
C LYS A 29 36.96 -6.48 -38.21
N MET A 30 35.90 -6.55 -39.00
CA MET A 30 34.81 -5.55 -38.96
C MET A 30 34.07 -5.61 -37.61
N ALA A 31 33.80 -6.81 -37.10
CA ALA A 31 33.20 -7.01 -35.79
C ALA A 31 34.11 -6.49 -34.65
N ASN A 32 35.42 -6.67 -34.76
CA ASN A 32 36.37 -6.13 -33.77
C ASN A 32 36.53 -4.60 -33.87
N ILE A 33 36.44 -4.01 -35.06
CA ILE A 33 36.46 -2.55 -35.26
C ILE A 33 35.17 -1.91 -34.71
N GLU A 34 34.00 -2.52 -34.91
CA GLU A 34 32.76 -2.07 -34.26
C GLU A 34 32.82 -2.22 -32.74
N LYS A 35 33.45 -3.28 -32.23
CA LYS A 35 33.63 -3.50 -30.79
C LYS A 35 34.62 -2.51 -30.18
N GLU A 36 35.70 -2.15 -30.88
CA GLU A 36 36.65 -1.10 -30.46
C GLU A 36 36.06 0.31 -30.61
N ALA A 37 35.23 0.58 -31.62
CA ALA A 37 34.49 1.83 -31.75
C ALA A 37 33.44 1.99 -30.65
N ALA A 38 32.72 0.91 -30.30
CA ALA A 38 31.78 0.89 -29.17
C ALA A 38 32.48 1.01 -27.81
N THR A 39 33.72 0.52 -27.69
CA THR A 39 34.52 0.62 -26.45
C THR A 39 35.20 1.99 -26.31
N SER A 40 35.64 2.61 -27.40
CA SER A 40 36.35 3.91 -27.39
C SER A 40 35.44 5.13 -27.29
N VAL A 41 34.16 5.02 -27.69
CA VAL A 41 33.14 6.05 -27.40
C VAL A 41 32.77 6.08 -25.89
N SER A 42 33.11 5.03 -25.14
CA SER A 42 32.85 4.92 -23.70
C SER A 42 33.88 5.63 -22.79
N THR A 43 34.90 6.32 -23.33
CA THR A 43 35.99 6.87 -22.49
C THR A 43 36.32 8.35 -22.73
N ALA A 44 35.41 9.16 -23.27
CA ALA A 44 35.64 10.59 -23.41
C ALA A 44 34.40 11.45 -23.12
N GLN A 45 33.86 11.33 -21.90
CA GLN A 45 33.23 12.46 -21.22
C GLN A 45 33.87 12.56 -19.83
N PRO A 46 34.25 13.76 -19.37
CA PRO A 46 34.41 13.96 -17.93
C PRO A 46 33.03 13.73 -17.33
N GLN A 47 32.82 12.53 -16.79
CA GLN A 47 31.73 12.28 -15.86
C GLN A 47 32.10 13.08 -14.62
N ASP A 48 31.63 14.33 -14.58
CA ASP A 48 31.20 14.91 -13.32
C ASP A 48 30.11 13.98 -12.79
N HIS A 49 30.54 12.91 -12.11
CA HIS A 49 29.70 12.22 -11.15
C HIS A 49 29.45 13.23 -10.03
N GLU A 50 28.53 14.18 -10.27
CA GLU A 50 27.51 14.42 -9.28
C GLU A 50 26.88 13.04 -9.04
N GLN A 51 27.43 12.30 -8.08
CA GLN A 51 26.62 11.37 -7.34
C GLN A 51 25.41 12.20 -6.93
N ASP A 52 24.27 11.97 -7.59
CA ASP A 52 22.98 12.19 -6.98
C ASP A 52 23.03 11.34 -5.71
N VAL A 53 23.53 11.94 -4.64
CA VAL A 53 23.42 11.41 -3.29
C VAL A 53 21.93 11.45 -3.05
N GLU A 54 21.23 10.36 -3.42
CA GLU A 54 19.86 10.11 -2.97
C GLU A 54 19.86 10.47 -1.48
N PRO A 55 19.12 11.51 -1.06
CA PRO A 55 19.17 11.98 0.31
C PRO A 55 18.85 10.78 1.19
N ALA A 56 19.76 10.43 2.10
CA ALA A 56 19.64 9.25 2.95
C ALA A 56 18.23 9.22 3.56
N ARG A 57 17.44 8.20 3.20
CA ARG A 57 16.04 8.09 3.62
C ARG A 57 15.96 8.15 5.15
N GLU A 58 14.92 8.81 5.65
CA GLU A 58 14.76 9.03 7.09
C GLU A 58 14.66 7.67 7.82
N ARG A 59 15.51 7.46 8.83
CA ARG A 59 15.45 6.29 9.71
C ARG A 59 14.42 6.53 10.81
N TRP A 60 13.53 5.57 11.04
CA TRP A 60 12.59 5.62 12.17
C TRP A 60 13.31 5.69 13.54
N ASN A 61 14.48 5.07 13.66
CA ASN A 61 15.33 5.05 14.86
C ASN A 61 16.51 6.06 14.82
N SER A 62 16.42 7.10 13.98
CA SER A 62 17.45 8.15 13.92
C SER A 62 17.50 9.03 15.17
N SER A 63 16.34 9.28 15.78
CA SER A 63 16.16 10.17 16.93
C SER A 63 15.02 9.69 17.80
N SER A 64 15.08 9.94 19.11
CA SER A 64 14.00 9.62 20.06
C SER A 64 12.66 10.26 19.65
N THR A 65 12.70 11.39 18.94
CA THR A 65 11.51 12.04 18.38
C THR A 65 10.86 11.20 17.29
N ASN A 66 11.65 10.61 16.38
CA ASN A 66 11.11 9.79 15.27
C ASN A 66 10.56 8.46 15.74
N ILE A 67 11.17 7.86 16.76
CA ILE A 67 10.61 6.68 17.44
C ILE A 67 9.25 7.02 18.03
N THR A 68 9.14 8.13 18.76
CA THR A 68 7.87 8.55 19.38
C THR A 68 6.80 8.83 18.32
N ARG A 69 7.15 9.50 17.22
CA ARG A 69 6.23 9.77 16.10
C ARG A 69 5.76 8.46 15.45
N TYR A 70 6.66 7.51 15.24
CA TYR A 70 6.28 6.21 14.68
C TYR A 70 5.37 5.42 15.62
N LEU A 71 5.68 5.38 16.93
CA LEU A 71 4.80 4.77 17.93
C LEU A 71 3.42 5.43 17.98
N GLN A 72 3.34 6.76 17.81
CA GLN A 72 2.06 7.46 17.69
C GLN A 72 1.28 7.04 16.44
N THR A 73 1.94 6.85 15.29
CA THR A 73 1.27 6.33 14.09
C THR A 73 0.76 4.90 14.28
N LEU A 74 1.52 4.05 14.98
CA LEU A 74 1.08 2.69 15.34
C LEU A 74 -0.16 2.71 16.25
N LEU A 75 -0.16 3.59 17.25
CA LEU A 75 -1.31 3.77 18.13
C LEU A 75 -2.53 4.32 17.36
N ALA A 76 -2.33 5.27 16.45
CA ALA A 76 -3.40 5.80 15.61
C ALA A 76 -4.03 4.69 14.74
N PHE A 77 -3.21 3.84 14.12
CA PHE A 77 -3.68 2.70 13.33
C PHE A 77 -4.39 1.66 14.18
N LEU A 78 -3.88 1.35 15.37
CA LEU A 78 -4.55 0.48 16.33
C LEU A 78 -5.95 1.02 16.69
N VAL A 79 -6.05 2.29 17.07
CA VAL A 79 -7.33 2.93 17.44
C VAL A 79 -8.28 2.99 16.24
N MET A 80 -7.77 3.26 15.05
CA MET A 80 -8.55 3.21 13.80
C MET A 80 -9.16 1.81 13.59
N GLY A 81 -8.35 0.75 13.73
CA GLY A 81 -8.85 -0.62 13.62
C GLY A 81 -9.86 -1.00 14.70
N VAL A 82 -9.61 -0.59 15.96
CA VAL A 82 -10.55 -0.78 17.07
C VAL A 82 -11.89 -0.12 16.77
N SER A 83 -11.88 1.12 16.29
CA SER A 83 -13.10 1.85 15.93
C SER A 83 -13.89 1.15 14.83
N ASP A 84 -13.22 0.85 13.71
CA ASP A 84 -13.88 0.44 12.47
C ASP A 84 -14.50 -0.94 12.61
N ALA A 85 -13.82 -1.87 13.28
CA ALA A 85 -14.34 -3.21 13.51
C ALA A 85 -15.45 -3.23 14.58
N SER A 86 -15.37 -2.37 15.60
CA SER A 86 -16.38 -2.34 16.68
C SER A 86 -17.75 -1.86 16.21
N LEU A 87 -17.80 -0.96 15.21
CA LEU A 87 -19.07 -0.55 14.60
C LEU A 87 -19.86 -1.77 14.12
N GLY A 88 -19.20 -2.71 13.43
CA GLY A 88 -19.84 -3.92 12.92
C GLY A 88 -20.38 -4.83 14.02
N ALA A 89 -19.64 -4.98 15.12
CA ALA A 89 -20.08 -5.75 16.28
C ALA A 89 -21.28 -5.11 17.01
N LEU A 90 -21.38 -3.78 16.96
CA LEU A 90 -22.43 -3.03 17.64
C LEU A 90 -23.74 -2.92 16.86
N LEU A 91 -23.73 -3.21 15.54
CA LEU A 91 -24.89 -3.07 14.65
C LEU A 91 -26.18 -3.73 15.18
N PRO A 92 -26.17 -5.00 15.63
CA PRO A 92 -27.40 -5.65 16.09
C PRO A 92 -28.02 -4.95 17.31
N TYR A 93 -27.18 -4.37 18.19
CA TYR A 93 -27.66 -3.63 19.36
C TYR A 93 -28.22 -2.26 19.00
N ILE A 94 -27.67 -1.61 17.97
CA ILE A 94 -28.21 -0.36 17.42
C ILE A 94 -29.57 -0.62 16.74
N GLU A 95 -29.67 -1.72 15.99
CA GLU A 95 -30.92 -2.17 15.36
C GLU A 95 -32.04 -2.35 16.39
N GLU A 96 -31.76 -3.08 17.46
CA GLU A 96 -32.72 -3.33 18.55
C GLU A 96 -33.10 -2.04 19.29
N TYR A 97 -32.13 -1.16 19.57
CA TYR A 97 -32.36 0.09 20.30
C TYR A 97 -33.27 1.06 19.53
N TYR A 98 -33.03 1.25 18.23
CA TYR A 98 -33.83 2.15 17.40
C TYR A 98 -35.04 1.49 16.74
N LYS A 99 -35.20 0.16 16.86
CA LYS A 99 -36.30 -0.63 16.26
C LYS A 99 -36.43 -0.40 14.75
N ILE A 100 -35.30 -0.45 14.06
CA ILE A 100 -35.18 -0.21 12.62
C ILE A 100 -34.78 -1.48 11.89
N ASN A 101 -34.95 -1.51 10.57
CA ASN A 101 -34.57 -2.67 9.77
C ASN A 101 -33.04 -2.76 9.61
N TYR A 102 -32.50 -3.97 9.64
CA TYR A 102 -31.10 -4.27 9.35
C TYR A 102 -30.54 -3.53 8.11
N THR A 103 -31.29 -3.47 7.00
CA THR A 103 -30.87 -2.75 5.77
C THR A 103 -30.56 -1.28 6.04
N ILE A 104 -31.35 -0.62 6.91
CA ILE A 104 -31.18 0.79 7.26
C ILE A 104 -29.95 0.95 8.17
N VAL A 105 -29.75 0.05 9.13
CA VAL A 105 -28.57 0.09 10.02
C VAL A 105 -27.28 -0.17 9.23
N ALA A 106 -27.32 -1.10 8.26
CA ALA A 106 -26.18 -1.40 7.40
C ALA A 106 -25.72 -0.19 6.57
N CYS A 107 -26.60 0.79 6.28
CA CYS A 107 -26.22 2.05 5.66
C CYS A 107 -25.21 2.86 6.51
N MET A 108 -25.06 2.56 7.80
CA MET A 108 -23.99 3.14 8.63
C MET A 108 -22.60 2.88 8.06
N PHE A 109 -22.35 1.74 7.41
CA PHE A 109 -21.05 1.47 6.76
C PHE A 109 -20.79 2.35 5.54
N LEU A 110 -21.84 2.83 4.88
CA LEU A 110 -21.71 3.70 3.71
C LEU A 110 -21.21 5.10 4.09
N SER A 111 -21.44 5.52 5.33
CA SER A 111 -21.13 6.88 5.76
C SER A 111 -19.63 7.12 5.98
N PRO A 112 -18.90 6.27 6.73
CA PRO A 112 -17.44 6.32 6.76
C PRO A 112 -16.81 6.17 5.38
N PHE A 113 -17.37 5.31 4.51
CA PHE A 113 -16.90 5.17 3.13
C PHE A 113 -16.97 6.50 2.34
N ALA A 114 -18.09 7.21 2.44
CA ALA A 114 -18.25 8.53 1.81
C ALA A 114 -17.24 9.55 2.37
N GLY A 115 -17.05 9.56 3.69
CA GLY A 115 -16.07 10.43 4.35
C GLY A 115 -14.63 10.15 3.96
N TYR A 116 -14.26 8.88 3.90
CA TYR A 116 -12.93 8.43 3.47
C TYR A 116 -12.70 8.81 1.99
N THR A 117 -13.71 8.64 1.14
CA THR A 117 -13.60 9.10 -0.27
C THR A 117 -13.36 10.60 -0.35
N LEU A 118 -14.02 11.40 0.50
CA LEU A 118 -13.80 12.84 0.58
C LEU A 118 -12.38 13.19 1.06
N SER A 119 -11.80 12.42 1.99
CA SER A 119 -10.44 12.65 2.48
C SER A 119 -9.41 12.56 1.35
N ALA A 120 -9.58 11.63 0.42
CA ALA A 120 -8.68 11.46 -0.71
C ALA A 120 -8.53 12.73 -1.56
N PHE A 121 -9.60 13.50 -1.72
CA PHE A 121 -9.56 14.79 -2.43
C PHE A 121 -9.01 15.94 -1.59
N MET A 122 -9.13 15.86 -0.26
CA MET A 122 -8.74 16.94 0.66
C MET A 122 -7.32 16.80 1.20
N ILE A 123 -6.78 15.58 1.28
CA ILE A 123 -5.53 15.28 1.97
C ILE A 123 -4.35 16.08 1.42
N SER A 124 -4.22 16.18 0.10
CA SER A 124 -3.15 16.95 -0.55
C SER A 124 -3.27 18.45 -0.22
N LYS A 125 -4.49 19.02 -0.27
CA LYS A 125 -4.74 20.44 0.04
C LYS A 125 -4.42 20.75 1.50
N ILE A 126 -4.83 19.88 2.42
CA ILE A 126 -4.56 20.03 3.86
C ILE A 126 -3.06 19.90 4.13
N HIS A 127 -2.41 18.90 3.53
CA HIS A 127 -0.97 18.72 3.68
C HIS A 127 -0.19 19.93 3.19
N MET A 128 -0.52 20.49 2.02
CA MET A 128 0.18 21.67 1.49
C MET A 128 -0.05 22.93 2.34
N ARG A 129 -1.21 23.06 2.97
CA ARG A 129 -1.55 24.26 3.76
C ARG A 129 -1.08 24.23 5.21
N PHE A 130 -1.15 23.06 5.85
CA PHE A 130 -0.94 22.88 7.30
C PHE A 130 0.15 21.84 7.64
N GLY A 131 0.77 21.23 6.64
CA GLY A 131 1.76 20.17 6.83
C GLY A 131 1.18 18.90 7.46
N GLN A 132 2.06 18.05 7.96
CA GLN A 132 1.69 16.80 8.64
C GLN A 132 1.02 17.05 10.01
N VAL A 133 1.42 18.12 10.71
CA VAL A 133 0.84 18.47 12.03
C VAL A 133 -0.63 18.85 11.88
N GLY A 134 -1.00 19.54 10.80
CA GLY A 134 -2.40 19.85 10.53
C GLY A 134 -3.27 18.61 10.42
N ILE A 135 -2.80 17.58 9.71
CA ILE A 135 -3.52 16.31 9.57
C ILE A 135 -3.63 15.60 10.92
N ALA A 136 -2.54 15.57 11.68
CA ALA A 136 -2.48 14.97 13.02
C ALA A 136 -3.47 15.59 14.03
N VAL A 137 -3.95 16.81 13.78
CA VAL A 137 -4.90 17.52 14.65
C VAL A 137 -6.32 17.46 14.07
N ILE A 138 -6.48 17.70 12.78
CA ILE A 138 -7.80 17.76 12.12
C ILE A 138 -8.48 16.39 12.15
N ALA A 139 -7.74 15.32 11.83
CA ALA A 139 -8.30 13.98 11.76
C ALA A 139 -8.90 13.48 13.10
N PRO A 140 -8.19 13.54 14.24
CA PRO A 140 -8.76 13.13 15.52
C PRO A 140 -9.88 14.06 15.98
N ILE A 141 -9.83 15.37 15.69
CA ILE A 141 -10.94 16.29 16.02
C ILE A 141 -12.22 15.88 15.28
N CYS A 142 -12.14 15.55 13.99
CA CYS A 142 -13.30 15.07 13.23
C CYS A 142 -13.91 13.81 13.85
N LYS A 143 -13.06 12.86 14.30
CA LYS A 143 -13.49 11.62 14.97
C LYS A 143 -14.12 11.90 16.33
N ILE A 144 -13.51 12.75 17.16
CA ILE A 144 -14.03 13.15 18.47
C ILE A 144 -15.41 13.81 18.34
N ILE A 145 -15.60 14.71 17.36
CA ILE A 145 -16.91 15.33 17.12
C ILE A 145 -17.96 14.27 16.82
N ALA A 146 -17.67 13.31 15.96
CA ALA A 146 -18.59 12.22 15.63
C ALA A 146 -18.91 11.34 16.86
N TYR A 147 -17.92 10.99 17.68
CA TYR A 147 -18.13 10.19 18.88
C TYR A 147 -18.93 10.93 19.94
N VAL A 148 -18.63 12.21 20.21
CA VAL A 148 -19.39 13.04 21.15
C VAL A 148 -20.86 13.14 20.75
N ILE A 149 -21.14 13.30 19.46
CA ILE A 149 -22.52 13.33 18.95
C ILE A 149 -23.18 11.95 19.10
N THR A 150 -22.43 10.87 18.96
CA THR A 150 -22.97 9.51 19.11
C THR A 150 -23.27 9.19 20.57
N CYS A 151 -22.49 9.73 21.51
CA CYS A 151 -22.69 9.58 22.96
C CYS A 151 -24.02 10.17 23.45
N VAL A 152 -24.53 11.23 22.80
CA VAL A 152 -25.84 11.83 23.13
C VAL A 152 -27.02 11.10 22.47
N HIS A 153 -26.79 9.93 21.86
CA HIS A 153 -27.81 9.03 21.30
C HIS A 153 -28.93 9.78 20.53
N PRO A 154 -28.58 10.52 19.46
CA PRO A 154 -29.52 11.31 18.68
C PRO A 154 -30.43 10.40 17.83
N PRO A 155 -31.48 10.93 17.19
CA PRO A 155 -32.28 10.15 16.26
C PRO A 155 -31.41 9.45 15.21
N PHE A 156 -31.72 8.19 14.88
CA PHE A 156 -30.88 7.35 14.03
C PHE A 156 -30.28 8.04 12.80
N PRO A 157 -31.03 8.81 11.97
CA PRO A 157 -30.48 9.42 10.76
C PRO A 157 -29.31 10.39 11.00
N VAL A 158 -29.20 10.94 12.20
CA VAL A 158 -28.11 11.84 12.59
C VAL A 158 -26.79 11.09 12.71
N ILE A 159 -26.82 9.83 13.18
CA ILE A 159 -25.59 9.06 13.44
C ILE A 159 -24.82 8.80 12.14
N PRO A 160 -25.39 8.24 11.06
CA PRO A 160 -24.68 8.07 9.78
C PRO A 160 -24.11 9.37 9.25
N VAL A 161 -24.87 10.48 9.30
CA VAL A 161 -24.41 11.79 8.77
C VAL A 161 -23.13 12.27 9.45
N PHE A 162 -23.03 12.15 10.77
CA PHE A 162 -21.82 12.53 11.49
C PHE A 162 -20.71 11.48 11.42
N PHE A 163 -21.04 10.21 11.20
CA PHE A 163 -20.05 9.15 10.94
C PHE A 163 -19.24 9.36 9.65
N VAL A 164 -19.73 10.22 8.73
CA VAL A 164 -18.93 10.72 7.60
C VAL A 164 -17.65 11.41 8.11
N LEU A 165 -17.71 12.14 9.23
CA LEU A 165 -16.53 12.78 9.82
C LEU A 165 -15.52 11.76 10.35
N THR A 166 -15.99 10.63 10.89
CA THR A 166 -15.11 9.52 11.31
C THR A 166 -14.34 8.97 10.12
N GLY A 167 -15.03 8.71 9.01
CA GLY A 167 -14.41 8.24 7.76
C GLY A 167 -13.43 9.24 7.17
N LEU A 168 -13.77 10.54 7.20
CA LEU A 168 -12.88 11.62 6.79
C LEU A 168 -11.59 11.63 7.62
N GLY A 169 -11.72 11.53 8.95
CA GLY A 169 -10.57 11.49 9.86
C GLY A 169 -9.67 10.28 9.60
N ASN A 170 -10.25 9.09 9.51
CA ASN A 170 -9.51 7.86 9.22
C ASN A 170 -8.77 7.97 7.88
N GLY A 171 -9.43 8.43 6.81
CA GLY A 171 -8.76 8.52 5.52
C GLY A 171 -7.70 9.63 5.43
N LEU A 172 -7.79 10.68 6.25
CA LEU A 172 -6.72 11.68 6.37
C LEU A 172 -5.51 11.11 7.11
N GLU A 173 -5.73 10.43 8.24
CA GLU A 173 -4.67 9.74 9.01
C GLU A 173 -3.98 8.68 8.15
N ASP A 174 -4.76 7.81 7.52
CA ASP A 174 -4.28 6.69 6.74
C ASP A 174 -3.35 7.18 5.60
N GLY A 175 -3.84 8.09 4.76
CA GLY A 175 -3.02 8.61 3.66
C GLY A 175 -1.77 9.37 4.11
N ALA A 176 -1.84 10.12 5.23
CA ALA A 176 -0.71 10.93 5.69
C ALA A 176 0.39 10.09 6.32
N TRP A 177 0.01 9.11 7.15
CA TRP A 177 0.96 8.23 7.81
C TRP A 177 1.55 7.21 6.84
N ASN A 178 0.78 6.70 5.88
CA ASN A 178 1.32 5.89 4.79
C ASN A 178 2.33 6.69 3.96
N ALA A 179 2.02 7.93 3.58
CA ALA A 179 2.96 8.74 2.81
C ALA A 179 4.26 9.03 3.58
N TRP A 180 4.17 9.27 4.89
CA TRP A 180 5.34 9.51 5.73
C TRP A 180 6.19 8.26 5.95
N VAL A 181 5.59 7.15 6.37
CA VAL A 181 6.30 5.87 6.59
C VAL A 181 6.84 5.31 5.27
N GLY A 182 6.12 5.53 4.16
CA GLY A 182 6.56 5.16 2.82
C GLY A 182 7.86 5.82 2.36
N ASN A 183 8.22 6.97 2.96
CA ASN A 183 9.45 7.69 2.66
C ASN A 183 10.64 7.31 3.57
N MET A 184 10.46 6.35 4.49
CA MET A 184 11.50 5.90 5.41
C MET A 184 12.40 4.80 4.82
N GLU A 185 13.58 4.61 5.44
CA GLU A 185 14.37 3.40 5.23
C GLU A 185 13.60 2.16 5.74
N ASN A 186 13.60 1.07 4.98
CA ASN A 186 12.79 -0.13 5.23
C ASN A 186 11.27 0.10 5.25
N ALA A 187 10.78 1.00 4.38
CA ALA A 187 9.36 1.35 4.25
C ALA A 187 8.40 0.14 4.24
N ASN A 188 8.71 -0.95 3.52
CA ASN A 188 7.84 -2.12 3.44
C ASN A 188 7.63 -2.82 4.79
N GLU A 189 8.68 -2.96 5.60
CA GLU A 189 8.59 -3.60 6.92
C GLU A 189 7.82 -2.72 7.89
N LEU A 190 8.15 -1.43 7.94
CA LEU A 190 7.49 -0.45 8.80
C LEU A 190 6.00 -0.30 8.45
N MET A 191 5.67 -0.32 7.16
CA MET A 191 4.30 -0.29 6.67
C MET A 191 3.55 -1.57 7.04
N GLY A 192 4.21 -2.73 6.95
CA GLY A 192 3.66 -4.01 7.37
C GLY A 192 3.31 -4.02 8.86
N ILE A 193 4.19 -3.51 9.71
CA ILE A 193 3.95 -3.37 11.16
C ILE A 193 2.80 -2.37 11.41
N LEU A 194 2.75 -1.26 10.66
CA LEU A 194 1.68 -0.26 10.75
C LEU A 194 0.29 -0.85 10.49
N HIS A 195 0.14 -1.61 9.41
CA HIS A 195 -1.12 -2.29 9.10
C HIS A 195 -1.38 -3.49 10.02
N GLY A 196 -0.32 -4.13 10.53
CA GLY A 196 -0.41 -5.13 11.58
C GLY A 196 -1.06 -4.57 12.84
N ALA A 197 -0.72 -3.35 13.24
CA ALA A 197 -1.37 -2.65 14.36
C ALA A 197 -2.85 -2.37 14.08
N TYR A 198 -3.21 -1.93 12.86
CA TYR A 198 -4.60 -1.78 12.46
C TYR A 198 -5.39 -3.10 12.52
N GLY A 199 -4.83 -4.19 11.97
CA GLY A 199 -5.43 -5.51 12.02
C GLY A 199 -5.60 -6.03 13.45
N LEU A 200 -4.59 -5.79 14.31
CA LEU A 200 -4.66 -6.10 15.74
C LEU A 200 -5.82 -5.33 16.40
N GLY A 201 -5.94 -4.03 16.13
CA GLY A 201 -7.05 -3.21 16.62
C GLY A 201 -8.40 -3.76 16.16
N GLY A 202 -8.50 -4.15 14.89
CA GLY A 202 -9.70 -4.77 14.32
C GLY A 202 -10.08 -6.12 14.95
N ALA A 203 -9.12 -6.86 15.48
CA ALA A 203 -9.39 -8.09 16.23
C ALA A 203 -9.85 -7.82 17.66
N ILE A 204 -9.24 -6.84 18.34
CA ILE A 204 -9.53 -6.57 19.76
C ILE A 204 -10.83 -5.75 19.94
N GLY A 205 -11.10 -4.79 19.04
CA GLY A 205 -12.25 -3.88 19.15
C GLY A 205 -13.61 -4.58 19.29
N PRO A 206 -13.99 -5.49 18.37
CA PRO A 206 -15.23 -6.26 18.46
C PRO A 206 -15.34 -7.06 19.76
N LEU A 207 -14.23 -7.62 20.26
CA LEU A 207 -14.22 -8.41 21.48
C LEU A 207 -14.53 -7.55 22.70
N ILE A 208 -13.92 -6.36 22.81
CA ILE A 208 -14.15 -5.44 23.93
C ILE A 208 -15.57 -4.85 23.83
N SER A 209 -15.96 -4.33 22.67
CA SER A 209 -17.28 -3.70 22.47
C SER A 209 -18.43 -4.69 22.74
N THR A 210 -18.32 -5.92 22.23
CA THR A 210 -19.31 -6.98 22.50
C THR A 210 -19.32 -7.37 23.97
N ALA A 211 -18.15 -7.52 24.61
CA ALA A 211 -18.08 -7.87 26.03
C ALA A 211 -18.69 -6.78 26.92
N MET A 212 -18.50 -5.50 26.58
CA MET A 212 -19.12 -4.39 27.30
C MET A 212 -20.64 -4.46 27.27
N VAL A 213 -21.23 -4.75 26.11
CA VAL A 213 -22.69 -4.83 25.96
C VAL A 213 -23.25 -6.12 26.59
N THR A 214 -22.65 -7.27 26.28
CA THR A 214 -23.18 -8.59 26.68
C THR A 214 -22.90 -8.97 28.14
N LYS A 215 -21.68 -8.73 28.63
CA LYS A 215 -21.28 -9.08 30.00
C LYS A 215 -21.39 -7.89 30.96
N GLY A 216 -21.10 -6.69 30.47
CA GLY A 216 -21.17 -5.46 31.27
C GLY A 216 -22.59 -4.92 31.43
N GLY A 217 -23.56 -5.37 30.62
CA GLY A 217 -24.92 -4.82 30.62
C GLY A 217 -24.98 -3.35 30.22
N LEU A 218 -23.93 -2.85 29.56
CA LEU A 218 -23.82 -1.47 29.13
C LEU A 218 -24.56 -1.27 27.80
N HIS A 219 -25.11 -0.08 27.60
CA HIS A 219 -25.71 0.26 26.31
C HIS A 219 -24.64 0.45 25.23
N TRP A 220 -25.00 0.25 23.97
CA TRP A 220 -24.12 0.37 22.80
C TRP A 220 -23.38 1.72 22.75
N TYR A 221 -24.03 2.82 23.14
CA TYR A 221 -23.43 4.15 23.13
C TYR A 221 -22.27 4.30 24.12
N THR A 222 -22.17 3.40 25.11
CA THR A 222 -21.11 3.44 26.13
C THR A 222 -19.73 3.18 25.54
N TRP A 223 -19.69 2.42 24.44
CA TRP A 223 -18.47 2.19 23.67
C TRP A 223 -17.83 3.51 23.20
N TYR A 224 -18.64 4.47 22.76
CA TYR A 224 -18.14 5.75 22.25
C TYR A 224 -17.66 6.72 23.33
N TYR A 225 -17.91 6.45 24.62
CA TYR A 225 -17.26 7.19 25.70
C TYR A 225 -15.81 6.71 25.96
N VAL A 226 -15.50 5.47 25.56
CA VAL A 226 -14.16 4.89 25.73
C VAL A 226 -13.24 5.28 24.57
N MET A 227 -13.82 5.51 23.39
CA MET A 227 -13.13 5.90 22.16
C MET A 227 -12.92 7.41 22.06
#